data_AF-A0A5D4M4B6-F1
#
_entry.id   AF-A0A5D4M4B6-F1
#
_cell.length_a   1.000
_cell.length_b   1.000
_cell.length_c   1.000
_cell.angle_alpha   90.00
_cell.angle_beta   90.00
_cell.angle_gamma   90.00
#
_symmetry.space_group_name_H-M   'P 1'
#
loop_
_entity.id
_entity.type
_entity.pdbx_description
1 polymer ?
#
loop_
_entity_poly.entity_id
_entity_poly.type
_entity_poly.pdbx_seq_one_letter_code
_entity_poly.pdbx_strand_id
1 'polypeptide(L)'
;MKFLVIVLSSLFILSGCSISVNTTMPENSSPENNDDVALSSEESEAPTSSDVEKQDAIITFIEEDIHAISELETVAFNSLLSVSGENYTDDQTMLEVINQNVLPAYKEAVTEARSLEAPIQELEKPTEQIKLTTEKFLESVQLQKEALEKQDLQVMEEANAKMMEYQAMLNEYHVMMKELADEYEITYEPLKIDQTKTI
;
A
#
# COMPACT_ATOMS: atom_id res chain seq x y z
N MET A 1 -32.08 13.39 0.00
CA MET A 1 -31.31 13.37 1.27
C MET A 1 -29.87 13.69 0.91
N LYS A 2 -29.06 14.26 1.80
CA LYS A 2 -27.61 14.41 1.55
C LYS A 2 -26.91 13.30 2.30
N PHE A 3 -26.14 12.46 1.62
CA PHE A 3 -25.31 11.47 2.28
C PHE A 3 -24.12 12.18 2.93
N LEU A 4 -24.03 12.12 4.25
CA LEU A 4 -22.84 12.57 4.96
C LEU A 4 -21.83 11.40 4.92
N VAL A 5 -20.96 11.40 3.92
CA VAL A 5 -19.82 10.46 3.88
C VAL A 5 -18.83 10.93 4.94
N ILE A 6 -18.67 10.13 6.01
CA ILE A 6 -17.66 10.38 7.04
C ILE A 6 -16.30 10.11 6.40
N VAL A 7 -15.68 11.15 5.86
CA VAL A 7 -14.25 11.09 5.53
C VAL A 7 -13.52 11.23 6.86
N LEU A 8 -13.09 10.10 7.40
CA LEU A 8 -12.08 10.07 8.44
C LEU A 8 -10.90 10.88 7.89
N SER A 9 -10.56 11.99 8.57
CA SER A 9 -9.45 12.92 8.25
C SER A 9 -8.06 12.27 8.38
N SER A 10 -7.96 10.97 8.11
CA SER A 10 -6.76 10.17 8.10
C SER A 10 -6.21 10.12 6.69
N LEU A 11 -4.95 10.53 6.55
CA LEU A 11 -4.10 10.31 5.39
C LEU A 11 -4.31 8.87 4.86
N PHE A 12 -4.74 8.73 3.60
CA PHE A 12 -4.85 7.41 2.97
C PHE A 12 -3.44 6.93 2.66
N ILE A 13 -3.08 5.80 3.26
CA ILE A 13 -1.87 5.05 2.89
C ILE A 13 -2.29 4.13 1.74
N LEU A 14 -1.44 4.00 0.72
CA LEU A 14 -1.62 3.06 -0.39
C LEU A 14 -0.76 1.83 -0.20
N SER A 15 -1.05 0.77 -0.95
CA SER A 15 -0.22 -0.44 -0.96
C SER A 15 1.25 -0.18 -1.35
N GLY A 16 1.53 0.86 -2.13
CA GLY A 16 2.86 1.21 -2.62
C GLY A 16 3.75 1.80 -1.56
N CYS A 17 5.07 1.74 -1.80
CA CYS A 17 6.08 2.19 -0.86
C CYS A 17 7.26 2.87 -1.56
N SER A 18 8.11 3.58 -0.81
CA SER A 18 9.45 4.02 -1.25
C SER A 18 10.55 3.26 -0.51
N ILE A 19 11.60 2.86 -1.24
CA ILE A 19 12.72 2.08 -0.71
C ILE A 19 14.05 2.85 -0.81
N SER A 20 14.96 2.57 0.13
CA SER A 20 16.40 2.78 -0.04
C SER A 20 17.20 1.66 0.61
N VAL A 21 18.25 1.18 -0.06
CA VAL A 21 19.17 0.16 0.48
C VAL A 21 20.38 0.83 1.09
N ASN A 22 20.74 0.46 2.33
CA ASN A 22 21.93 0.98 2.98
C ASN A 22 23.15 0.12 2.62
N THR A 23 23.65 0.24 1.39
CA THR A 23 24.84 -0.52 0.96
C THR A 23 26.12 0.16 1.46
N THR A 24 26.56 -0.14 2.68
CA THR A 24 27.98 0.03 3.03
C THR A 24 28.78 -1.15 2.50
N MET A 25 29.24 -1.04 1.25
CA MET A 25 30.33 -1.90 0.76
C MET A 25 31.64 -1.47 1.44
N PRO A 26 32.43 -2.38 2.05
CA PRO A 26 33.74 -2.03 2.56
C PRO A 26 34.73 -1.92 1.39
N GLU A 27 35.10 -0.68 1.04
CA GLU A 27 36.20 -0.40 0.12
C GLU A 27 37.53 -0.78 0.80
N ASN A 28 38.15 -1.84 0.27
CA ASN A 28 39.43 -2.38 0.74
C ASN A 28 40.57 -1.39 0.43
N SER A 29 41.12 -0.77 1.46
CA SER A 29 42.47 -0.20 1.44
C SER A 29 43.26 -0.68 2.67
N SER A 30 44.44 -1.24 2.37
CA SER A 30 45.33 -2.00 3.27
C SER A 30 46.12 -1.08 4.24
N PRO A 31 46.91 -1.61 5.20
CA PRO A 31 46.68 -1.42 6.63
C PRO A 31 47.79 -0.62 7.33
N GLU A 32 47.51 -0.05 8.51
CA GLU A 32 48.56 0.23 9.50
C GLU A 32 48.04 0.33 10.96
N ASN A 33 48.36 -0.73 11.72
CA ASN A 33 48.74 -0.85 13.14
C ASN A 33 47.92 -0.23 14.32
N ASN A 34 47.48 -1.17 15.17
CA ASN A 34 47.54 -1.27 16.64
C ASN A 34 46.90 -0.19 17.54
N ASP A 35 45.88 -0.57 18.31
CA ASP A 35 46.02 -0.91 19.75
C ASP A 35 44.66 -1.26 20.39
N ASP A 36 44.73 -2.10 21.43
CA ASP A 36 43.65 -2.74 22.20
C ASP A 36 42.48 -1.84 22.66
N VAL A 37 41.24 -2.28 22.42
CA VAL A 37 40.14 -2.22 23.42
C VAL A 37 39.13 -3.36 23.14
N ALA A 38 38.99 -4.28 24.09
CA ALA A 38 37.91 -5.26 24.12
C ALA A 38 36.57 -4.54 24.35
N LEU A 39 35.69 -4.56 23.35
CA LEU A 39 34.29 -4.19 23.47
C LEU A 39 33.46 -5.12 22.58
N SER A 40 32.50 -5.78 23.23
CA SER A 40 31.50 -6.69 22.66
C SER A 40 31.05 -6.29 21.26
N SER A 41 31.57 -6.98 20.24
CA SER A 41 31.08 -6.88 18.87
C SER A 41 29.79 -7.68 18.75
N GLU A 42 28.67 -6.99 18.56
CA GLU A 42 27.55 -7.56 17.82
C GLU A 42 28.09 -7.90 16.43
N GLU A 43 28.20 -9.20 16.16
CA GLU A 43 28.71 -9.76 14.92
C GLU A 43 27.61 -9.59 13.87
N SER A 44 27.66 -8.49 13.11
CA SER A 44 26.96 -8.38 11.83
C SER A 44 27.69 -9.31 10.87
N GLU A 45 27.17 -10.53 10.72
CA GLU A 45 27.62 -11.44 9.67
C GLU A 45 27.34 -10.79 8.31
N ALA A 46 28.34 -10.79 7.42
CA ALA A 46 28.16 -10.28 6.07
C ALA A 46 27.03 -11.03 5.35
N PRO A 47 26.17 -10.35 4.57
CA PRO A 47 25.03 -10.98 3.92
C PRO A 47 25.50 -12.15 3.04
N THR A 48 24.84 -13.30 3.17
CA THR A 48 25.14 -14.45 2.31
C THR A 48 24.68 -14.16 0.89
N SER A 49 25.21 -14.89 -0.10
CA SER A 49 24.72 -14.76 -1.49
C SER A 49 23.23 -15.05 -1.62
N SER A 50 22.67 -15.87 -0.72
CA SER A 50 21.23 -16.13 -0.66
C SER A 50 20.43 -14.95 -0.10
N ASP A 51 21.01 -14.17 0.82
CA ASP A 51 20.31 -13.03 1.43
C ASP A 51 20.24 -11.85 0.45
N VAL A 52 21.29 -11.67 -0.37
CA VAL A 52 21.29 -10.68 -1.45
C VAL A 52 20.23 -11.00 -2.51
N GLU A 53 20.10 -12.27 -2.92
CA GLU A 53 19.05 -12.68 -3.88
C GLU A 53 17.64 -12.44 -3.33
N LYS A 54 17.43 -12.64 -2.03
CA LYS A 54 16.14 -12.36 -1.38
C LYS A 54 15.88 -10.86 -1.21
N GLN A 55 16.89 -10.07 -0.88
CA GLN A 55 16.80 -8.61 -0.85
C GLN A 55 16.35 -8.08 -2.20
N ASP A 56 17.00 -8.51 -3.29
CA ASP A 56 16.64 -8.14 -4.65
C ASP A 56 15.18 -8.54 -4.97
N ALA A 57 14.77 -9.75 -4.59
CA ALA A 57 13.39 -10.20 -4.80
C ALA A 57 12.35 -9.35 -4.04
N ILE A 58 12.65 -8.93 -2.81
CA ILE A 58 11.77 -8.05 -2.01
C ILE A 58 11.71 -6.66 -2.62
N ILE A 59 12.84 -6.12 -3.05
CA ILE A 59 12.91 -4.80 -3.69
C ILE A 59 12.11 -4.81 -4.99
N THR A 60 12.33 -5.77 -5.88
CA THR A 60 11.58 -5.91 -7.14
C THR A 60 10.09 -6.05 -6.89
N PHE A 61 9.68 -6.87 -5.91
CA PHE A 61 8.27 -7.00 -5.56
C PHE A 61 7.65 -5.66 -5.16
N ILE A 62 8.35 -4.82 -4.40
CA ILE A 62 7.82 -3.53 -3.97
C ILE A 62 7.88 -2.48 -5.10
N GLU A 63 9.02 -2.35 -5.77
CA GLU A 63 9.27 -1.28 -6.75
C GLU A 63 8.61 -1.51 -8.10
N GLU A 64 8.38 -2.77 -8.49
CA GLU A 64 7.74 -3.11 -9.76
C GLU A 64 6.29 -3.54 -9.52
N ASP A 65 6.09 -4.66 -8.84
CA ASP A 65 4.77 -5.31 -8.77
C ASP A 65 3.76 -4.47 -7.96
N ILE A 66 4.12 -4.10 -6.73
CA ILE A 66 3.25 -3.31 -5.86
C ILE A 66 3.13 -1.87 -6.36
N HIS A 67 4.19 -1.31 -6.97
CA HIS A 67 4.14 0.04 -7.54
C HIS A 67 3.10 0.14 -8.67
N ALA A 68 3.06 -0.83 -9.59
CA ALA A 68 2.09 -0.85 -10.68
C ALA A 68 0.64 -0.85 -10.17
N ILE A 69 0.36 -1.64 -9.13
CA ILE A 69 -0.95 -1.65 -8.45
C ILE A 69 -1.25 -0.27 -7.84
N SER A 70 -0.24 0.33 -7.21
CA SER A 70 -0.38 1.60 -6.49
C SER A 70 -0.65 2.80 -7.39
N GLU A 71 -0.15 2.79 -8.62
CA GLU A 71 -0.48 3.83 -9.60
C GLU A 71 -1.99 3.83 -9.91
N LEU A 72 -2.58 2.64 -10.09
CA LEU A 72 -4.01 2.46 -10.33
C LEU A 72 -4.84 2.83 -9.09
N GLU A 73 -4.40 2.42 -7.90
CA GLU A 73 -5.00 2.83 -6.64
C GLU A 73 -4.99 4.36 -6.49
N THR A 74 -3.86 5.01 -6.79
CA THR A 74 -3.71 6.47 -6.73
C THR A 74 -4.75 7.17 -7.60
N VAL A 75 -4.98 6.70 -8.83
CA VAL A 75 -6.01 7.24 -9.73
C VAL A 75 -7.40 7.12 -9.10
N ALA A 76 -7.74 5.93 -8.58
CA ALA A 76 -9.04 5.68 -7.97
C ALA A 76 -9.27 6.53 -6.72
N PHE A 77 -8.29 6.60 -5.82
CA PHE A 77 -8.37 7.35 -4.57
C PHE A 77 -8.44 8.86 -4.81
N ASN A 78 -7.59 9.42 -5.67
CA ASN A 78 -7.64 10.84 -6.00
C ASN A 78 -8.98 11.21 -6.66
N SER A 79 -9.50 10.33 -7.53
CA SER A 79 -10.82 10.51 -8.12
C SER A 79 -11.91 10.53 -7.06
N LEU A 80 -11.91 9.57 -6.14
CA LEU A 80 -12.91 9.50 -5.08
C LEU A 80 -12.83 10.70 -4.12
N LEU A 81 -11.61 11.12 -3.75
CA LEU A 81 -11.38 12.29 -2.89
C LEU A 81 -11.86 13.61 -3.52
N SER A 82 -11.82 13.72 -4.85
CA SER A 82 -12.28 14.93 -5.56
C SER A 82 -13.80 15.17 -5.48
N VAL A 83 -14.57 14.17 -5.04
CA VAL A 83 -16.03 14.26 -4.89
C VAL A 83 -16.53 13.81 -3.52
N SER A 84 -15.62 13.63 -2.55
CA SER A 84 -15.94 13.16 -1.19
C SER A 84 -15.57 14.21 -0.14
N GLY A 85 -16.10 14.04 1.07
CA GLY A 85 -15.75 14.89 2.22
C GLY A 85 -16.08 16.36 1.97
N GLU A 86 -15.09 17.24 2.11
CA GLU A 86 -15.24 18.68 1.84
C GLU A 86 -15.55 18.99 0.37
N ASN A 87 -15.19 18.11 -0.56
CA ASN A 87 -15.43 18.26 -1.99
C ASN A 87 -16.78 17.68 -2.44
N TYR A 88 -17.55 17.08 -1.54
CA TYR A 88 -18.86 16.51 -1.87
C TYR A 88 -19.88 17.60 -2.22
N THR A 89 -20.49 17.49 -3.40
CA THR A 89 -21.56 18.39 -3.86
C THR A 89 -22.93 17.71 -3.77
N ASP A 90 -23.04 16.54 -4.39
CA ASP A 90 -24.27 15.77 -4.56
C ASP A 90 -23.97 14.33 -5.01
N ASP A 91 -24.96 13.45 -4.83
CA ASP A 91 -24.83 12.02 -5.13
C ASP A 91 -24.61 11.73 -6.62
N GLN A 92 -25.19 12.54 -7.51
CA GLN A 92 -25.09 12.32 -8.95
C GLN A 92 -23.65 12.54 -9.41
N THR A 93 -23.03 13.64 -8.96
CA THR A 93 -21.62 13.94 -9.23
C THR A 93 -20.70 12.83 -8.69
N MET A 94 -20.93 12.38 -7.46
CA MET A 94 -20.15 11.27 -6.89
C MET A 94 -20.33 9.97 -7.67
N LEU A 95 -21.57 9.61 -8.01
CA LEU A 95 -21.89 8.39 -8.76
C LEU A 95 -21.27 8.40 -10.17
N GLU A 96 -21.24 9.56 -10.83
CA GLU A 96 -20.58 9.72 -12.13
C GLU A 96 -19.07 9.46 -12.02
N VAL A 97 -18.40 10.07 -11.04
CA VAL A 97 -16.96 9.85 -10.82
C VAL A 97 -16.64 8.41 -10.42
N ILE A 98 -17.48 7.78 -9.59
CA ILE A 98 -17.31 6.36 -9.24
C ILE A 98 -17.37 5.48 -10.48
N ASN A 99 -18.35 5.70 -11.36
CA ASN A 99 -18.53 4.90 -12.57
C ASN A 99 -17.46 5.15 -13.64
N GLN A 100 -17.04 6.41 -13.81
CA GLN A 100 -16.14 6.82 -14.90
C GLN A 100 -14.66 6.64 -14.55
N ASN A 101 -14.28 6.83 -13.28
CA ASN A 101 -12.88 6.92 -12.89
C ASN A 101 -12.51 5.87 -11.82
N VAL A 102 -13.25 5.82 -10.71
CA VAL A 102 -12.86 4.99 -9.55
C VAL A 102 -12.96 3.50 -9.86
N LEU A 103 -14.13 3.02 -10.30
CA LEU A 103 -14.34 1.59 -10.56
C LEU A 103 -13.48 1.06 -11.72
N PRO A 104 -13.31 1.77 -12.86
CA PRO A 104 -12.41 1.30 -13.91
C PRO A 104 -10.97 1.11 -13.43
N ALA A 105 -10.37 2.13 -12.82
CA ALA A 105 -8.99 2.06 -12.34
C ALA A 105 -8.82 0.99 -11.27
N TYR A 106 -9.74 0.90 -10.30
CA TYR A 106 -9.57 -0.03 -9.19
C TYR A 106 -9.85 -1.50 -9.59
N LYS A 107 -10.69 -1.75 -10.60
CA LYS A 107 -10.84 -3.10 -11.15
C LYS A 107 -9.57 -3.59 -11.84
N GLU A 108 -8.83 -2.69 -12.47
CA GLU A 108 -7.51 -2.99 -13.02
C GLU A 108 -6.52 -3.29 -11.89
N ALA A 109 -6.51 -2.48 -10.81
CA ALA A 109 -5.68 -2.74 -9.63
C ALA A 109 -5.93 -4.13 -9.01
N VAL A 110 -7.20 -4.55 -8.88
CA VAL A 110 -7.55 -5.91 -8.41
C VAL A 110 -7.10 -6.99 -9.39
N THR A 111 -7.11 -6.70 -10.69
CA THR A 111 -6.63 -7.66 -11.71
C THR A 111 -5.13 -7.87 -11.56
N GLU A 112 -4.36 -6.79 -11.46
CA GLU A 112 -2.90 -6.83 -11.23
C GLU A 112 -2.55 -7.51 -9.90
N ALA A 113 -3.26 -7.16 -8.82
CA ALA A 113 -3.07 -7.79 -7.52
C ALA A 113 -3.30 -9.30 -7.58
N ARG A 114 -4.37 -9.76 -8.24
CA ARG A 114 -4.67 -11.21 -8.39
C ARG A 114 -3.59 -11.97 -9.15
N SER A 115 -2.92 -11.33 -10.11
CA SER A 115 -1.83 -11.95 -10.88
C SER A 115 -0.50 -12.02 -10.14
N LEU A 116 -0.36 -11.38 -8.98
CA LEU A 116 0.88 -11.44 -8.20
C LEU A 116 1.25 -12.89 -7.85
N GLU A 117 2.53 -13.21 -7.97
CA GLU A 117 3.11 -14.45 -7.48
C GLU A 117 4.19 -14.08 -6.46
N ALA A 118 4.28 -14.82 -5.34
CA ALA A 118 5.33 -14.58 -4.37
C ALA A 118 6.65 -15.17 -4.91
N PRO A 119 7.70 -14.35 -5.13
CA PRO A 119 8.95 -14.83 -5.71
C PRO A 119 9.79 -15.63 -4.69
N ILE A 120 9.55 -15.41 -3.39
CA ILE A 120 10.18 -16.11 -2.27
C ILE A 120 9.12 -16.47 -1.21
N GLN A 121 9.43 -17.44 -0.36
CA GLN A 121 8.51 -17.95 0.66
C GLN A 121 8.04 -16.85 1.63
N GLU A 122 8.94 -15.92 1.97
CA GLU A 122 8.71 -14.82 2.89
C GLU A 122 7.64 -13.84 2.38
N LEU A 123 7.44 -13.77 1.06
CA LEU A 123 6.43 -12.92 0.43
C LEU A 123 5.07 -13.61 0.22
N GLU A 124 4.92 -14.90 0.52
CA GLU A 124 3.63 -15.61 0.33
C GLU A 124 2.48 -14.94 1.09
N LYS A 125 2.71 -14.59 2.36
CA LYS A 125 1.68 -13.95 3.20
C LYS A 125 1.39 -12.50 2.79
N PRO A 126 2.40 -11.61 2.60
CA PRO A 126 2.14 -10.28 2.07
C PRO A 126 1.40 -10.28 0.73
N THR A 127 1.77 -11.17 -0.19
CA THR A 127 1.13 -11.29 -1.50
C THR A 127 -0.35 -11.68 -1.38
N GLU A 128 -0.68 -12.66 -0.53
CA GLU A 128 -2.08 -13.02 -0.30
C GLU A 128 -2.85 -11.89 0.40
N GLN A 129 -2.23 -11.23 1.39
CA GLN A 129 -2.88 -10.12 2.09
C GLN A 129 -3.24 -8.99 1.13
N ILE A 130 -2.34 -8.60 0.22
CA ILE A 130 -2.64 -7.47 -0.68
C ILE A 130 -3.70 -7.82 -1.71
N LYS A 131 -3.77 -9.08 -2.17
CA LYS A 131 -4.89 -9.59 -2.99
C LYS A 131 -6.23 -9.41 -2.29
N LEU A 132 -6.33 -9.88 -1.05
CA LEU A 132 -7.57 -9.77 -0.27
C LEU A 132 -7.91 -8.32 0.07
N THR A 133 -6.89 -7.50 0.35
CA THR A 133 -7.04 -6.08 0.69
C THR A 133 -7.60 -5.29 -0.48
N THR A 134 -7.05 -5.46 -1.69
CA THR A 134 -7.56 -4.79 -2.89
C THR A 134 -9.00 -5.23 -3.20
N GLU A 135 -9.33 -6.51 -3.06
CA GLU A 135 -10.72 -6.96 -3.20
C GLU A 135 -11.67 -6.28 -2.21
N LYS A 136 -11.24 -6.08 -0.96
CA LYS A 136 -12.04 -5.40 0.07
C LYS A 136 -12.40 -3.96 -0.29
N PHE A 137 -11.46 -3.21 -0.86
CA PHE A 137 -11.75 -1.86 -1.32
C PHE A 137 -12.75 -1.87 -2.48
N LEU A 138 -12.57 -2.78 -3.44
CA LEU A 138 -13.50 -2.90 -4.56
C LEU A 138 -14.94 -3.19 -4.09
N GLU A 139 -15.11 -4.08 -3.11
CA GLU A 139 -16.41 -4.33 -2.45
C GLU A 139 -17.00 -3.04 -1.86
N SER A 140 -16.18 -2.25 -1.15
CA SER A 140 -16.63 -0.99 -0.53
C SER A 140 -17.14 0.01 -1.57
N VAL A 141 -16.44 0.19 -2.69
CA VAL A 141 -16.84 1.12 -3.76
C VAL A 141 -18.08 0.62 -4.50
N GLN A 142 -18.22 -0.70 -4.68
CA GLN A 142 -19.42 -1.28 -5.28
C GLN A 142 -20.66 -1.06 -4.41
N LEU A 143 -20.55 -1.23 -3.09
CA LEU A 143 -21.62 -0.92 -2.14
C LEU A 143 -21.93 0.58 -2.12
N GLN A 144 -20.89 1.43 -2.16
CA GLN A 144 -21.08 2.88 -2.22
C GLN A 144 -21.87 3.29 -3.46
N LYS A 145 -21.53 2.71 -4.62
CA LYS A 145 -22.30 2.89 -5.85
C LYS A 145 -23.76 2.47 -5.67
N GLU A 146 -23.99 1.26 -5.15
CA GLU A 146 -25.33 0.73 -4.93
C GLU A 146 -26.16 1.63 -4.01
N ALA A 147 -25.56 2.12 -2.92
CA ALA A 147 -26.18 3.03 -1.98
C ALA A 147 -26.62 4.34 -2.65
N LEU A 148 -25.78 4.92 -3.51
CA LEU A 148 -26.10 6.15 -4.26
C LEU A 148 -27.25 5.91 -5.25
N GLU A 149 -27.21 4.80 -5.99
CA GLU A 149 -28.24 4.43 -6.98
C GLU A 149 -29.60 4.18 -6.32
N LYS A 150 -29.61 3.49 -5.18
CA LYS A 150 -30.84 3.14 -4.44
C LYS A 150 -31.27 4.20 -3.44
N GLN A 151 -30.45 5.21 -3.21
CA GLN A 151 -30.61 6.18 -2.13
C GLN A 151 -30.77 5.47 -0.77
N ASP A 152 -29.96 4.44 -0.54
CA ASP A 152 -30.05 3.54 0.63
C ASP A 152 -28.94 3.85 1.64
N LEU A 153 -29.32 4.43 2.78
CA LEU A 153 -28.40 4.78 3.87
C LEU A 153 -27.79 3.55 4.54
N GLN A 154 -28.51 2.44 4.62
CA GLN A 154 -28.00 1.24 5.27
C GLN A 154 -26.89 0.60 4.42
N VAL A 155 -27.06 0.58 3.10
CA VAL A 155 -26.00 0.13 2.18
C VAL A 155 -24.79 1.07 2.23
N MET A 156 -25.01 2.39 2.39
CA MET A 156 -23.89 3.33 2.58
C MET A 156 -23.12 3.07 3.88
N GLU A 157 -23.81 2.75 4.97
CA GLU A 157 -23.17 2.37 6.23
C GLU A 157 -22.34 1.09 6.08
N GLU A 158 -22.83 0.10 5.32
CA GLU A 158 -22.09 -1.11 4.99
C GLU A 158 -20.85 -0.82 4.14
N ALA A 159 -20.98 0.05 3.12
CA ALA A 159 -19.85 0.52 2.31
C ALA A 159 -18.75 1.15 3.18
N ASN A 160 -19.13 2.01 4.12
CA ASN A 160 -18.19 2.63 5.06
C ASN A 160 -17.55 1.61 6.00
N ALA A 161 -18.28 0.60 6.45
CA ALA A 161 -17.72 -0.50 7.23
C ALA A 161 -16.67 -1.28 6.44
N LYS A 162 -16.94 -1.57 5.16
CA LYS A 162 -15.97 -2.23 4.26
C LYS A 162 -14.73 -1.37 4.00
N MET A 163 -14.88 -0.05 3.93
CA MET A 163 -13.73 0.86 3.85
C MET A 163 -12.85 0.79 5.10
N MET A 164 -13.45 0.70 6.30
CA MET A 164 -12.69 0.54 7.54
C MET A 164 -11.98 -0.83 7.61
N GLU A 165 -12.65 -1.90 7.14
CA GLU A 165 -12.02 -3.22 7.00
C GLU A 165 -10.81 -3.16 6.06
N TYR A 166 -10.95 -2.52 4.89
CA TYR A 166 -9.85 -2.28 3.95
C TYR A 166 -8.67 -1.57 4.62
N GLN A 167 -8.91 -0.47 5.34
CA GLN A 167 -7.86 0.29 6.01
C GLN A 167 -7.11 -0.55 7.05
N ALA A 168 -7.83 -1.39 7.81
CA ALA A 168 -7.21 -2.29 8.78
C ALA A 168 -6.34 -3.34 8.08
N MET A 169 -6.85 -3.98 7.03
CA MET A 169 -6.12 -5.00 6.26
C MET A 169 -4.88 -4.43 5.57
N LEU A 170 -4.97 -3.20 5.06
CA LEU A 170 -3.84 -2.51 4.46
C LEU A 170 -2.76 -2.17 5.49
N ASN A 171 -3.17 -1.74 6.68
CA ASN A 171 -2.21 -1.53 7.77
C ASN A 171 -1.51 -2.82 8.17
N GLU A 172 -2.23 -3.95 8.23
CA GLU A 172 -1.62 -5.27 8.46
C GLU A 172 -0.60 -5.64 7.37
N TYR A 173 -0.91 -5.37 6.10
CA TYR A 173 0.04 -5.55 5.00
C TYR A 173 1.33 -4.73 5.21
N HIS A 174 1.21 -3.44 5.54
CA HIS A 174 2.38 -2.59 5.79
C HIS A 174 3.20 -3.03 7.01
N VAL A 175 2.55 -3.55 8.05
CA VAL A 175 3.26 -4.12 9.20
C VAL A 175 4.07 -5.35 8.76
N MET A 176 3.48 -6.27 8.02
CA MET A 176 4.19 -7.46 7.51
C MET A 176 5.37 -7.08 6.61
N MET A 177 5.16 -6.12 5.71
CA MET A 177 6.23 -5.66 4.82
C MET A 177 7.32 -4.92 5.57
N LYS A 178 6.99 -4.16 6.62
CA LYS A 178 7.98 -3.51 7.46
C LYS A 178 8.82 -4.53 8.24
N GLU A 179 8.18 -5.54 8.85
CA GLU A 179 8.88 -6.60 9.56
C GLU A 179 9.84 -7.36 8.63
N LEU A 180 9.36 -7.69 7.42
CA LEU A 180 10.20 -8.34 6.40
C LEU A 180 11.35 -7.42 5.93
N ALA A 181 11.07 -6.15 5.68
CA ALA A 181 12.09 -5.21 5.26
C ALA A 181 13.17 -5.01 6.34
N ASP A 182 12.78 -4.93 7.62
CA ASP A 182 13.71 -4.82 8.74
C ASP A 182 14.60 -6.07 8.87
N GLU A 183 14.07 -7.28 8.63
CA GLU A 183 14.84 -8.54 8.62
C GLU A 183 15.95 -8.55 7.57
N TYR A 184 15.71 -7.89 6.43
CA TYR A 184 16.65 -7.84 5.29
C TYR A 184 17.36 -6.49 5.16
N GLU A 185 17.30 -5.61 6.18
CA GLU A 185 17.93 -4.27 6.20
C GLU A 185 17.50 -3.35 5.03
N ILE A 186 16.27 -3.51 4.55
CA ILE A 186 15.65 -2.69 3.51
C ILE A 186 14.89 -1.54 4.18
N THR A 187 15.09 -0.30 3.73
CA THR A 187 14.24 0.81 4.18
C THR A 187 12.89 0.72 3.49
N TYR A 188 11.79 0.71 4.26
CA TYR A 188 10.43 0.60 3.75
C TYR A 188 9.54 1.71 4.31
N GLU A 189 8.94 2.51 3.44
CA GLU A 189 8.00 3.57 3.81
C GLU A 189 6.75 3.52 2.94
N PRO A 190 5.54 3.34 3.53
CA PRO A 190 4.29 3.35 2.77
C PRO A 190 4.02 4.68 2.06
N LEU A 191 3.49 4.61 0.83
CA LEU A 191 3.05 5.75 0.05
C LEU A 191 1.84 6.39 0.72
N LYS A 192 1.90 7.71 0.85
CA LYS A 192 0.84 8.52 1.46
C LYS A 192 0.22 9.37 0.37
N ILE A 193 -1.11 9.32 0.25
CA ILE A 193 -1.84 10.31 -0.55
C ILE A 193 -1.93 11.60 0.27
N ASP A 194 -1.32 12.65 -0.27
CA ASP A 194 -1.45 14.01 0.24
C ASP A 194 -2.77 14.62 -0.26
N GLN A 195 -3.74 14.75 0.66
CA GLN A 195 -5.04 15.37 0.39
C GLN A 195 -4.97 16.87 0.08
N THR A 196 -3.81 17.53 0.26
CA THR A 196 -3.64 18.96 -0.04
C THR A 196 -3.34 19.26 -1.50
N LYS A 197 -3.08 18.23 -2.32
CA LYS A 197 -2.65 18.37 -3.72
C LYS A 197 -3.78 18.16 -4.74
N THR A 198 -4.99 17.87 -4.30
CA THR A 198 -6.18 17.76 -5.18
C THR A 198 -6.71 19.18 -5.43
N ILE A 199 -6.28 19.78 -6.54
CA ILE A 199 -6.73 21.08 -7.05
C ILE A 199 -7.50 20.85 -8.34
#